data_AF-A0A7S4I8Q2-F1
#
_entry.id   AF-A0A7S4I8Q2-F1
#
_cell.length_a   1.000
_cell.length_b   1.000
_cell.length_c   1.000
_cell.angle_alpha   90.00
_cell.angle_beta   90.00
_cell.angle_gamma   90.00
#
_symmetry.space_group_name_H-M   'P 1'
#
loop_
_entity.id
_entity.type
_entity.pdbx_description
1 polymer ?
#
loop_
_entity_poly.entity_id
_entity_poly.type
_entity_poly.pdbx_seq_one_letter_code
_entity_poly.pdbx_strand_id
1 'polypeptide(L)'
;PAAPGPAAPPVSVPPRRAFFRDSAAASASAASAVLLSSPSASYAAATPPTSDELKRIKTGHDGILYLLDNWDKETTVCRENGGECKRDADAVRKYLGLRSTTDPLFQIEKVFNKVKYMDLDPDKLDDFFEAAENWNSAMNMSNSMAFISQFGEYNPGGGKDEVLKYLNEAYKQVVDAEKNLKIIMECLDIA
;
A
#
# COMPACT_ATOMS: atom_id res chain seq x y z
N PRO A 1 54.79 4.20 -23.83
CA PRO A 1 54.37 2.98 -24.56
C PRO A 1 54.32 1.77 -23.61
N ALA A 2 53.13 1.44 -23.13
CA ALA A 2 52.86 0.28 -22.27
C ALA A 2 51.99 -0.72 -23.07
N ALA A 3 52.37 -1.99 -23.05
CA ALA A 3 51.69 -3.07 -23.78
C ALA A 3 50.33 -3.43 -23.13
N PRO A 4 49.32 -3.88 -23.92
CA PRO A 4 48.03 -4.27 -23.40
C PRO A 4 48.08 -5.68 -22.79
N GLY A 5 47.47 -5.84 -21.60
CA GLY A 5 47.29 -7.13 -20.93
C GLY A 5 46.19 -7.99 -21.58
N PRO A 6 46.14 -9.30 -21.28
CA PRO A 6 45.26 -10.25 -21.94
C PRO A 6 43.78 -10.10 -21.52
N ALA A 7 42.89 -10.33 -22.49
CA ALA A 7 41.44 -10.26 -22.33
C ALA A 7 40.87 -11.42 -21.48
N ALA A 8 39.88 -11.11 -20.64
CA ALA A 8 39.15 -12.09 -19.84
C ALA A 8 38.13 -12.89 -20.70
N PRO A 9 37.87 -14.17 -20.38
CA PRO A 9 36.94 -15.01 -21.12
C PRO A 9 35.46 -14.71 -20.78
N PRO A 10 34.51 -15.06 -21.68
CA PRO A 10 33.09 -14.73 -21.50
C PRO A 10 32.42 -15.64 -20.46
N VAL A 11 31.58 -15.04 -19.62
CA VAL A 11 30.72 -15.73 -18.65
C VAL A 11 29.46 -16.24 -19.38
N SER A 12 29.23 -17.55 -19.36
CA SER A 12 28.02 -18.16 -19.92
C SER A 12 26.85 -18.08 -18.93
N VAL A 13 25.74 -17.49 -19.36
CA VAL A 13 24.48 -17.44 -18.60
C VAL A 13 23.63 -18.66 -18.99
N PRO A 14 23.20 -19.52 -18.04
CA PRO A 14 22.39 -20.68 -18.38
C PRO A 14 20.92 -20.27 -18.64
N PRO A 15 20.24 -20.91 -19.59
CA PRO A 15 18.84 -20.60 -19.91
C PRO A 15 17.89 -21.13 -18.83
N ARG A 16 17.02 -20.23 -18.32
CA ARG A 16 15.86 -20.56 -17.49
C ARG A 16 14.77 -21.18 -18.36
N ARG A 17 14.73 -22.51 -18.49
CA ARG A 17 13.53 -23.33 -18.82
C ARG A 17 13.96 -24.77 -19.07
N ALA A 18 13.86 -25.62 -18.05
CA ALA A 18 13.79 -27.07 -18.21
C ALA A 18 13.33 -27.70 -16.89
N PHE A 19 12.06 -27.52 -16.57
CA PHE A 19 11.36 -28.46 -15.68
C PHE A 19 10.10 -28.89 -16.42
N PHE A 20 9.72 -30.15 -16.22
CA PHE A 20 8.80 -30.96 -17.01
C PHE A 20 9.44 -31.63 -18.23
N ARG A 21 9.97 -32.84 -18.01
CA ARG A 21 9.51 -34.04 -18.72
C ARG A 21 9.89 -35.32 -17.97
N ASP A 22 8.86 -36.14 -17.78
CA ASP A 22 8.80 -37.60 -17.84
C ASP A 22 9.76 -38.41 -16.96
N SER A 23 9.25 -38.83 -15.79
CA SER A 23 9.75 -40.02 -15.09
C SER A 23 8.76 -41.16 -15.28
N ALA A 24 9.11 -42.13 -16.11
CA ALA A 24 8.47 -43.43 -16.19
C ALA A 24 9.48 -44.50 -15.77
N ALA A 25 9.28 -45.09 -14.58
CA ALA A 25 9.83 -46.39 -14.22
C ALA A 25 8.99 -47.00 -13.09
N ALA A 26 8.27 -48.08 -13.43
CA ALA A 26 7.65 -49.05 -12.52
C ALA A 26 8.77 -49.84 -11.79
N SER A 27 8.65 -50.49 -10.63
CA SER A 27 7.55 -50.91 -9.75
C SER A 27 8.20 -51.58 -8.51
N ALA A 28 7.70 -51.38 -7.29
CA ALA A 28 7.75 -52.37 -6.20
C ALA A 28 6.87 -51.93 -5.01
N SER A 29 6.11 -52.89 -4.49
CA SER A 29 5.03 -52.75 -3.53
C SER A 29 5.49 -52.37 -2.11
N ALA A 30 4.94 -51.28 -1.58
CA ALA A 30 4.75 -51.09 -0.14
C ALA A 30 3.36 -50.49 0.07
N ALA A 31 2.47 -51.26 0.71
CA ALA A 31 1.13 -50.82 1.06
C ALA A 31 1.21 -49.72 2.13
N SER A 32 1.32 -48.47 1.69
CA SER A 32 0.99 -47.31 2.50
C SER A 32 -0.36 -46.82 2.00
N ALA A 33 -1.40 -47.03 2.79
CA ALA A 33 -2.69 -46.37 2.61
C ALA A 33 -2.48 -44.86 2.81
N VAL A 34 -2.01 -44.19 1.76
CA VAL A 34 -2.07 -42.73 1.67
C VAL A 34 -3.55 -42.43 1.54
N LEU A 35 -4.17 -41.98 2.64
CA LEU A 35 -5.46 -41.33 2.59
C LEU A 35 -5.35 -40.24 1.54
N LEU A 36 -5.96 -40.47 0.37
CA LEU A 36 -6.19 -39.47 -0.65
C LEU A 36 -7.16 -38.46 -0.05
N SER A 37 -6.67 -37.58 0.82
CA SER A 37 -7.33 -36.33 1.11
C SER A 37 -7.31 -35.55 -0.19
N SER A 38 -8.40 -35.66 -0.95
CA SER A 38 -8.68 -34.75 -2.06
C SER A 38 -8.48 -33.33 -1.52
N PRO A 39 -7.66 -32.49 -2.15
CA PRO A 39 -7.59 -31.09 -1.75
C PRO A 39 -9.03 -30.56 -1.79
N SER A 40 -9.57 -30.23 -0.61
CA SER A 40 -10.85 -29.55 -0.54
C SER A 40 -10.70 -28.31 -1.41
N ALA A 41 -11.63 -28.13 -2.35
CA ALA A 41 -11.72 -26.89 -3.07
C ALA A 41 -11.89 -25.78 -2.02
N SER A 42 -10.84 -24.99 -1.81
CA SER A 42 -10.92 -23.76 -1.04
C SER A 42 -11.74 -22.79 -1.87
N TYR A 43 -13.06 -22.82 -1.68
CA TYR A 43 -13.90 -21.71 -2.09
C TYR A 43 -13.58 -20.55 -1.14
N ALA A 44 -12.75 -19.61 -1.59
CA ALA A 44 -12.78 -18.28 -1.01
C ALA A 44 -14.20 -17.76 -1.26
N ALA A 45 -15.05 -17.81 -0.23
CA ALA A 45 -16.40 -17.32 -0.34
C ALA A 45 -16.33 -15.84 -0.73
N ALA A 46 -16.79 -15.55 -1.96
CA ALA A 46 -17.06 -14.23 -2.47
C ALA A 46 -18.07 -13.55 -1.55
N THR A 47 -17.56 -12.86 -0.53
CA THR A 47 -18.36 -12.30 0.56
C THR A 47 -18.28 -10.78 0.51
N PRO A 48 -19.41 -10.08 0.70
CA PRO A 48 -19.39 -8.63 0.85
C PRO A 48 -18.53 -8.23 2.06
N PRO A 49 -18.08 -6.95 2.11
CA PRO A 49 -17.46 -6.39 3.30
C PRO A 49 -18.30 -6.64 4.56
N THR A 50 -17.64 -7.00 5.64
CA THR A 50 -18.26 -7.04 6.97
C THR A 50 -18.54 -5.63 7.49
N SER A 51 -19.43 -5.48 8.47
CA SER A 51 -19.71 -4.19 9.10
C SER A 51 -18.45 -3.57 9.73
N ASP A 52 -17.58 -4.38 10.33
CA ASP A 52 -16.31 -3.91 10.88
C ASP A 52 -15.35 -3.40 9.79
N GLU A 53 -15.33 -4.05 8.62
CA GLU A 53 -14.55 -3.57 7.46
C GLU A 53 -15.07 -2.24 6.93
N LEU A 54 -16.39 -2.04 6.85
CA LEU A 54 -16.97 -0.76 6.45
C LEU A 54 -16.72 0.34 7.50
N LYS A 55 -16.79 -0.01 8.80
CA LYS A 55 -16.50 0.94 9.88
C LYS A 55 -15.07 1.47 9.83
N ARG A 56 -14.12 0.66 9.37
CA ARG A 56 -12.72 1.08 9.18
C ARG A 56 -12.57 2.18 8.13
N ILE A 57 -13.41 2.19 7.09
CA ILE A 57 -13.45 3.27 6.09
C ILE A 57 -13.81 4.60 6.76
N LYS A 58 -14.93 4.64 7.50
CA LYS A 58 -15.35 5.83 8.26
C LYS A 58 -14.28 6.30 9.25
N THR A 59 -13.77 5.36 10.06
CA THR A 59 -12.74 5.65 11.07
C THR A 59 -11.46 6.20 10.43
N GLY A 60 -11.09 5.67 9.26
CA GLY A 60 -9.95 6.15 8.49
C GLY A 60 -10.17 7.56 7.93
N HIS A 61 -11.36 7.83 7.39
CA HIS A 61 -11.75 9.14 6.89
C HIS A 61 -11.72 10.20 7.99
N ASP A 62 -12.30 9.92 9.17
CA ASP A 62 -12.22 10.80 10.34
C ASP A 62 -10.76 11.09 10.75
N GLY A 63 -9.90 10.06 10.68
CA GLY A 63 -8.47 10.20 10.94
C GLY A 63 -7.76 11.10 9.92
N ILE A 64 -8.11 10.99 8.63
CA ILE A 64 -7.57 11.86 7.58
C ILE A 64 -8.03 13.30 7.78
N LEU A 65 -9.30 13.53 8.10
CA LEU A 65 -9.81 14.87 8.43
C LEU A 65 -9.06 15.47 9.62
N TYR A 66 -8.90 14.70 10.70
CA TYR A 66 -8.13 15.17 11.86
C TYR A 66 -6.69 15.52 11.48
N LEU A 67 -6.02 14.71 10.64
CA LEU A 67 -4.69 15.03 10.14
C LEU A 67 -4.67 16.35 9.35
N LEU A 68 -5.63 16.57 8.45
CA LEU A 68 -5.71 17.80 7.66
C LEU A 68 -5.96 19.03 8.53
N ASP A 69 -6.89 18.93 9.47
CA ASP A 69 -7.24 20.01 10.41
C ASP A 69 -6.11 20.34 11.39
N ASN A 70 -5.24 19.36 11.68
CA ASN A 70 -4.15 19.48 12.64
C ASN A 70 -2.78 19.31 11.97
N TRP A 71 -2.68 19.60 10.68
CA TRP A 71 -1.51 19.26 9.86
C TRP A 71 -0.20 19.68 10.50
N ASP A 72 -0.11 20.94 10.92
CA ASP A 72 1.13 21.47 11.49
C ASP A 72 1.47 20.88 12.84
N LYS A 73 0.46 20.58 13.65
CA LYS A 73 0.66 19.93 14.95
C LYS A 73 1.15 18.50 14.78
N GLU A 74 0.50 17.73 13.90
CA GLU A 74 0.79 16.30 13.73
C GLU A 74 2.08 16.05 12.94
N THR A 75 2.46 16.99 12.07
CA THR A 75 3.69 16.89 11.26
C THR A 75 4.87 17.70 11.82
N THR A 76 4.82 18.05 13.10
CA THR A 76 5.92 18.71 13.81
C THR A 76 6.31 17.93 15.05
N VAL A 77 7.60 17.60 15.15
CA VAL A 77 8.18 16.95 16.33
C VAL A 77 9.19 17.90 16.97
N CYS A 78 8.92 18.33 18.19
CA CYS A 78 9.82 19.15 19.00
C CYS A 78 10.58 18.29 20.00
N ARG A 79 11.86 18.62 20.25
CA ARG A 79 12.64 17.95 21.30
C ARG A 79 12.17 18.43 22.68
N GLU A 80 12.07 17.50 23.64
CA GLU A 80 11.56 17.74 25.00
C GLU A 80 12.34 18.84 25.77
N ASN A 81 13.59 19.11 25.41
CA ASN A 81 14.45 20.09 26.07
C ASN A 81 14.41 21.50 25.46
N GLY A 82 13.30 21.88 24.78
CA GLY A 82 13.19 23.19 24.12
C GLY A 82 14.10 23.34 22.88
N GLY A 83 14.49 22.22 22.27
CA GLY A 83 15.25 22.20 21.03
C GLY A 83 14.40 22.54 19.81
N GLU A 84 15.06 22.75 18.68
CA GLU A 84 14.39 23.06 17.42
C GLU A 84 13.36 21.98 17.03
N CYS A 85 12.15 22.43 16.69
CA CYS A 85 11.11 21.59 16.13
C CYS A 85 11.44 21.23 14.68
N LYS A 86 11.23 19.97 14.32
CA LYS A 86 11.45 19.46 12.98
C LYS A 86 10.13 19.03 12.35
N ARG A 87 10.03 19.19 11.04
CA ARG A 87 8.93 18.66 10.25
C ARG A 87 9.13 17.18 10.03
N ASP A 88 8.06 16.41 10.20
CA ASP A 88 8.08 14.96 10.13
C ASP A 88 6.80 14.44 9.46
N ALA A 89 6.96 13.49 8.54
CA ALA A 89 5.86 12.94 7.75
C ALA A 89 5.32 11.60 8.26
N ASP A 90 5.73 11.16 9.45
CA ASP A 90 5.29 9.88 10.02
C ASP A 90 3.78 9.85 10.26
N ALA A 91 3.20 10.98 10.70
CA ALA A 91 1.77 11.13 10.88
C ALA A 91 1.00 10.86 9.58
N VAL A 92 1.50 11.32 8.43
CA VAL A 92 0.89 11.07 7.12
C VAL A 92 0.74 9.57 6.89
N ARG A 93 1.83 8.81 7.07
CA ARG A 93 1.83 7.35 6.86
C ARG A 93 0.94 6.63 7.86
N LYS A 94 0.85 7.12 9.10
CA LYS A 94 -0.06 6.58 10.13
C LYS A 94 -1.52 6.73 9.76
N TYR A 95 -1.99 7.95 9.48
CA TYR A 95 -3.42 8.19 9.21
C TYR A 95 -3.88 7.56 7.90
N LEU A 96 -2.98 7.40 6.93
CA LEU A 96 -3.25 6.67 5.68
C LEU A 96 -3.16 5.14 5.83
N GLY A 97 -2.88 4.60 7.02
CA GLY A 97 -2.79 3.16 7.24
C GLY A 97 -1.61 2.46 6.57
N LEU A 98 -0.53 3.20 6.35
CA LEU A 98 0.71 2.76 5.70
C LEU A 98 1.82 2.46 6.71
N ARG A 99 1.56 2.63 8.01
CA ARG A 99 2.56 2.47 9.08
C ARG A 99 2.40 1.15 9.85
N SER A 100 1.18 0.78 10.21
CA SER A 100 0.88 -0.39 11.05
C SER A 100 -0.24 -1.26 10.47
N THR A 101 -0.22 -2.55 10.81
CA THR A 101 -1.29 -3.50 10.48
C THR A 101 -2.59 -3.25 11.25
N THR A 102 -2.52 -2.44 12.30
CA THR A 102 -3.65 -2.07 13.16
C THR A 102 -4.29 -0.75 12.78
N ASP A 103 -3.70 -0.02 11.82
CA ASP A 103 -4.26 1.27 11.39
C ASP A 103 -5.58 1.04 10.64
N PRO A 104 -6.58 1.92 10.78
CA PRO A 104 -7.91 1.71 10.18
C PRO A 104 -7.85 1.40 8.68
N LEU A 105 -7.04 2.15 7.92
CA LEU A 105 -6.93 2.01 6.46
C LEU A 105 -5.92 0.95 6.00
N PHE A 106 -5.33 0.17 6.90
CA PHE A 106 -4.38 -0.88 6.52
C PHE A 106 -4.97 -1.88 5.52
N GLN A 107 -4.42 -1.95 4.31
CA GLN A 107 -4.93 -2.83 3.23
C GLN A 107 -6.42 -2.60 2.92
N ILE A 108 -6.94 -1.38 3.04
CA ILE A 108 -8.36 -1.09 2.79
C ILE A 108 -8.79 -1.42 1.35
N GLU A 109 -7.86 -1.45 0.40
CA GLU A 109 -8.12 -1.94 -0.96
C GLU A 109 -8.69 -3.36 -1.00
N LYS A 110 -8.35 -4.21 -0.02
CA LYS A 110 -8.96 -5.55 0.10
C LYS A 110 -10.45 -5.46 0.42
N VAL A 111 -10.86 -4.43 1.16
CA VAL A 111 -12.28 -4.12 1.43
C VAL A 111 -12.93 -3.58 0.16
N PHE A 112 -12.29 -2.66 -0.57
CA PHE A 112 -12.81 -2.16 -1.85
C PHE A 112 -13.03 -3.29 -2.86
N ASN A 113 -12.11 -4.26 -2.94
CA ASN A 113 -12.25 -5.42 -3.80
C ASN A 113 -13.42 -6.35 -3.45
N LYS A 114 -13.93 -6.30 -2.21
CA LYS A 114 -15.11 -7.06 -1.78
C LYS A 114 -16.41 -6.35 -2.12
N VAL A 115 -16.39 -5.05 -2.42
CA VAL A 115 -17.58 -4.24 -2.72
C VAL A 115 -18.36 -4.80 -3.91
N LYS A 116 -17.70 -5.44 -4.88
CA LYS A 116 -18.36 -6.14 -6.00
C LYS A 116 -19.32 -7.28 -5.60
N TYR A 117 -19.31 -7.67 -4.33
CA TYR A 117 -20.22 -8.66 -3.75
C TYR A 117 -21.35 -8.03 -2.93
N MET A 118 -21.43 -6.70 -2.89
CA MET A 118 -22.56 -5.95 -2.35
C MET A 118 -23.61 -5.74 -3.44
N ASP A 119 -24.85 -5.55 -3.01
CA ASP A 119 -25.92 -5.04 -3.87
C ASP A 119 -25.82 -3.52 -3.90
N LEU A 120 -25.01 -3.00 -4.82
CA LEU A 120 -24.84 -1.56 -5.02
C LEU A 120 -25.75 -1.05 -6.13
N ASP A 121 -26.15 0.21 -6.01
CA ASP A 121 -26.78 0.95 -7.08
C ASP A 121 -25.86 0.97 -8.32
N PRO A 122 -26.32 0.44 -9.47
CA PRO A 122 -25.54 0.45 -10.71
C PRO A 122 -25.08 1.84 -11.13
N ASP A 123 -25.85 2.88 -10.81
CA ASP A 123 -25.53 4.26 -11.16
C ASP A 123 -24.34 4.81 -10.35
N LYS A 124 -23.97 4.16 -9.23
CA LYS A 124 -22.85 4.54 -8.36
C LYS A 124 -21.57 3.74 -8.62
N LEU A 125 -21.62 2.71 -9.47
CA LEU A 125 -20.50 1.78 -9.66
C LEU A 125 -19.30 2.44 -10.35
N ASP A 126 -19.55 3.22 -11.41
CA ASP A 126 -18.47 3.90 -12.15
C ASP A 126 -17.76 4.90 -11.24
N ASP A 127 -18.51 5.73 -10.51
CA ASP A 127 -17.98 6.67 -9.52
C ASP A 127 -17.17 5.96 -8.41
N PHE A 128 -17.65 4.81 -7.93
CA PHE A 128 -16.94 4.02 -6.94
C PHE A 128 -15.58 3.54 -7.46
N PHE A 129 -15.55 2.97 -8.67
CA PHE A 129 -14.31 2.42 -9.23
C PHE A 129 -13.31 3.54 -9.57
N GLU A 130 -13.76 4.64 -10.16
CA GLU A 130 -12.92 5.80 -10.41
C GLU A 130 -12.35 6.37 -9.10
N ALA A 131 -13.19 6.54 -8.08
CA ALA A 131 -12.74 7.03 -6.77
C ALA A 131 -11.76 6.05 -6.11
N ALA A 132 -11.97 4.75 -6.20
CA ALA A 132 -11.06 3.74 -5.65
C ALA A 132 -9.67 3.76 -6.33
N GLU A 133 -9.63 3.93 -7.65
CA GLU A 133 -8.37 4.07 -8.40
C GLU A 133 -7.65 5.38 -8.06
N ASN A 134 -8.38 6.50 -8.05
CA ASN A 134 -7.84 7.81 -7.70
C ASN A 134 -7.34 7.84 -6.25
N TRP A 135 -8.07 7.22 -5.32
CA TRP A 135 -7.65 7.05 -3.92
C TRP A 135 -6.32 6.31 -3.85
N ASN A 136 -6.18 5.17 -4.56
CA ASN A 136 -4.94 4.39 -4.55
C ASN A 136 -3.76 5.19 -5.13
N SER A 137 -3.99 5.93 -6.22
CA SER A 137 -2.98 6.82 -6.80
C SER A 137 -2.50 7.87 -5.80
N ALA A 138 -3.45 8.57 -5.15
CA ALA A 138 -3.15 9.57 -4.13
C ALA A 138 -2.40 8.99 -2.93
N MET A 139 -2.78 7.78 -2.48
CA MET A 139 -2.10 7.07 -1.39
C MET A 139 -0.64 6.74 -1.71
N ASN A 140 -0.38 6.21 -2.91
CA ASN A 140 0.97 5.87 -3.36
C ASN A 140 1.85 7.12 -3.48
N MET A 141 1.30 8.20 -4.04
CA MET A 141 2.02 9.46 -4.16
C MET A 141 2.28 10.10 -2.79
N SER A 142 1.27 10.13 -1.92
CA SER A 142 1.41 10.63 -0.55
C SER A 142 2.50 9.87 0.22
N ASN A 143 2.50 8.53 0.15
CA ASN A 143 3.55 7.70 0.76
C ASN A 143 4.93 8.04 0.24
N SER A 144 5.05 8.20 -1.09
CA SER A 144 6.32 8.52 -1.75
C SER A 144 6.84 9.88 -1.31
N MET A 145 6.00 10.91 -1.31
CA MET A 145 6.38 12.26 -0.92
C MET A 145 6.71 12.33 0.59
N ALA A 146 5.90 11.69 1.43
CA ALA A 146 6.16 11.56 2.86
C ALA A 146 7.51 10.89 3.11
N PHE A 147 7.79 9.77 2.45
CA PHE A 147 9.06 9.06 2.58
C PHE A 147 10.25 9.92 2.11
N ILE A 148 10.16 10.61 0.97
CA ILE A 148 11.23 11.47 0.48
C ILE A 148 11.50 12.62 1.45
N SER A 149 10.45 13.22 2.01
CA SER A 149 10.60 14.34 2.96
C SER A 149 11.46 13.99 4.18
N GLN A 150 11.45 12.73 4.63
CA GLN A 150 12.25 12.26 5.78
C GLN A 150 13.76 12.36 5.53
N PHE A 151 14.19 12.40 4.27
CA PHE A 151 15.59 12.51 3.87
C PHE A 151 15.95 13.89 3.30
N GLY A 152 14.97 14.80 3.17
CA GLY A 152 15.15 16.11 2.54
C GLY A 152 16.24 16.97 3.20
N GLU A 153 16.44 16.84 4.52
CA GLU A 153 17.48 17.59 5.25
C GLU A 153 18.90 17.08 4.98
N TYR A 154 19.07 15.80 4.65
CA TYR A 154 20.39 15.15 4.60
C TYR A 154 20.92 14.93 3.17
N ASN A 155 20.10 15.16 2.15
CA ASN A 155 20.50 15.00 0.76
C ASN A 155 21.42 16.15 0.28
N PRO A 156 22.33 15.91 -0.68
CA PRO A 156 23.11 16.99 -1.30
C PRO A 156 22.20 18.07 -1.90
N GLY A 157 22.37 19.33 -1.47
CA GLY A 157 21.48 20.44 -1.85
C GLY A 157 20.15 20.46 -1.09
N GLY A 158 20.01 19.63 -0.06
CA GLY A 158 18.84 19.55 0.81
C GLY A 158 18.75 20.65 1.86
N GLY A 159 17.81 20.47 2.79
CA GLY A 159 17.56 21.40 3.89
C GLY A 159 16.11 21.34 4.34
N LYS A 160 15.75 22.19 5.32
CA LYS A 160 14.39 22.26 5.87
C LYS A 160 13.36 22.62 4.81
N ASP A 161 13.74 23.42 3.83
CA ASP A 161 12.86 23.81 2.73
C ASP A 161 12.54 22.62 1.80
N GLU A 162 13.50 21.72 1.58
CA GLU A 162 13.24 20.49 0.80
C GLU A 162 12.37 19.51 1.58
N VAL A 163 12.56 19.39 2.91
CA VAL A 163 11.63 18.62 3.76
C VAL A 163 10.21 19.18 3.63
N LEU A 164 10.06 20.50 3.76
CA LEU A 164 8.76 21.16 3.73
C LEU A 164 8.11 21.05 2.34
N LYS A 165 8.88 21.17 1.26
CA LYS A 165 8.41 20.98 -0.11
C LYS A 165 7.77 19.62 -0.31
N TYR A 166 8.48 18.53 0.00
CA TYR A 166 7.93 17.19 -0.17
C TYR A 166 6.78 16.90 0.81
N LEU A 167 6.84 17.43 2.03
CA LEU A 167 5.73 17.33 2.97
C LEU A 167 4.47 18.05 2.45
N ASN A 168 4.62 19.23 1.84
CA ASN A 168 3.50 19.95 1.24
C ASN A 168 2.97 19.28 -0.03
N GLU A 169 3.81 18.57 -0.79
CA GLU A 169 3.30 17.70 -1.86
C GLU A 169 2.52 16.53 -1.29
N ALA A 170 2.98 15.91 -0.19
CA ALA A 170 2.22 14.88 0.51
C ALA A 170 0.86 15.42 0.99
N TYR A 171 0.80 16.64 1.55
CA TYR A 171 -0.45 17.30 1.95
C TYR A 171 -1.49 17.32 0.84
N LYS A 172 -1.11 17.76 -0.37
CA LYS A 172 -2.03 17.81 -1.52
C LYS A 172 -2.59 16.43 -1.83
N GLN A 173 -1.75 15.40 -1.79
CA GLN A 173 -2.18 14.03 -2.02
C GLN A 173 -3.07 13.48 -0.89
N VAL A 174 -2.88 13.93 0.36
CA VAL A 174 -3.79 13.60 1.47
C VAL A 174 -5.17 14.23 1.24
N VAL A 175 -5.24 15.45 0.72
CA VAL A 175 -6.52 16.09 0.32
C VAL A 175 -7.20 15.29 -0.78
N ASP A 176 -6.46 14.87 -1.81
CA ASP A 176 -7.02 14.03 -2.87
C ASP A 176 -7.48 12.66 -2.34
N ALA A 177 -6.72 12.05 -1.42
CA ALA A 177 -7.12 10.80 -0.77
C ALA A 177 -8.39 10.98 0.08
N GLU A 178 -8.52 12.07 0.84
CA GLU A 178 -9.73 12.39 1.60
C GLU A 178 -10.95 12.48 0.69
N LYS A 179 -10.83 13.30 -0.37
CA LYS A 179 -11.93 13.54 -1.32
C LYS A 179 -12.43 12.24 -1.94
N ASN A 180 -11.52 11.39 -2.41
CA ASN A 180 -11.90 10.12 -3.02
C ASN A 180 -12.44 9.12 -2.00
N LEU A 181 -11.92 9.12 -0.77
CA LEU A 181 -12.45 8.27 0.30
C LEU A 181 -13.89 8.67 0.68
N LYS A 182 -14.19 9.97 0.66
CA LYS A 182 -15.54 10.48 0.86
C LYS A 182 -16.49 10.04 -0.24
N ILE A 183 -16.10 10.14 -1.52
CA ILE A 183 -16.90 9.63 -2.64
C ILE A 183 -17.16 8.13 -2.49
N ILE A 184 -16.14 7.35 -2.14
CA ILE A 184 -16.30 5.92 -1.83
C ILE A 184 -17.35 5.71 -0.72
N MET A 185 -17.32 6.50 0.36
CA MET A 185 -18.30 6.41 1.43
C MET A 185 -19.72 6.76 0.98
N GLU A 186 -19.89 7.76 0.12
CA GLU A 186 -21.18 8.14 -0.48
C GLU A 186 -21.70 7.03 -1.42
N CYS A 187 -20.84 6.43 -2.24
CA CYS A 187 -21.18 5.31 -3.10
C CYS A 187 -21.67 4.08 -2.31
N LEU A 188 -21.08 3.86 -1.14
CA LEU A 188 -21.39 2.75 -0.24
C LEU A 188 -22.52 3.04 0.75
N ASP A 189 -23.09 4.26 0.73
CA ASP A 189 -24.09 4.75 1.69
C ASP A 189 -23.63 4.63 3.16
N ILE A 190 -22.33 4.89 3.38
CA ILE A 190 -21.67 4.89 4.68
C ILE A 190 -21.02 6.24 5.00
N ALA A 191 -21.40 7.31 4.31
CA ALA A 191 -21.02 8.67 4.70
C ALA A 191 -21.52 9.04 6.11
#